data_AF-A0A3D0MDJ1-F1
#
_entry.id   AF-A0A3D0MDJ1-F1
#
_cell.length_a   1.000
_cell.length_b   1.000
_cell.length_c   1.000
_cell.angle_alpha   90.00
_cell.angle_beta   90.00
_cell.angle_gamma   90.00
#
_symmetry.space_group_name_H-M   'P 1'
#
loop_
_entity.id
_entity.type
_entity.pdbx_description
1 polymer ?
#
loop_
_entity_poly.entity_id
_entity_poly.type
_entity_poly.pdbx_seq_one_letter_code
_entity_poly.pdbx_strand_id
1 'polypeptide(L)'
;MLFFNFSSAYVRSLPACTLAILITGTAVTASGQSVGISVELLDSPAPVNSHLSRVVSDTSGQIYLSWVSKEGDLARFSYSKLTESGWSRPELISSGSDWFVNWADFPMLSVNGDNMAAHWLRMSAEGTYDYNIEASFSDVQNQDWSEPRVIHSDGVSAEHGFVSMLPLKDGSTLITWLDGRNTKNGDEYGEMTLRAGIFSSSGQILSEWKLDSRACDCCQTSSAMTSSGPVVVYRDRSAEEIRDIAMTRYLNGQWTEPRPVHEDNWQIAGCPVNGPSVSAKNEQVAVAWFTAKDDTPKVQLAMSSDSGASFTAPVLV
;
A
#
# COMPACT_ATOMS: atom_id res chain seq x y z
N MET A 1 21.53 -55.11 11.53
CA MET A 1 21.94 -56.41 12.10
C MET A 1 23.10 -56.14 13.05
N LEU A 2 22.82 -56.05 14.35
CA LEU A 2 23.76 -56.32 15.43
C LEU A 2 22.96 -56.27 16.73
N PHE A 3 22.90 -57.45 17.34
CA PHE A 3 22.23 -57.82 18.56
C PHE A 3 23.05 -57.36 19.77
N PHE A 4 22.38 -57.07 20.88
CA PHE A 4 22.94 -57.31 22.22
C PHE A 4 21.97 -58.16 23.02
N ASN A 5 22.55 -59.13 23.72
CA ASN A 5 21.88 -60.28 24.30
C ASN A 5 22.13 -60.34 25.81
N PHE A 6 21.07 -60.76 26.51
CA PHE A 6 20.99 -61.39 27.84
C PHE A 6 21.61 -60.74 29.10
N SER A 7 20.78 -60.60 30.13
CA SER A 7 20.85 -61.54 31.26
C SER A 7 19.53 -61.64 32.02
N SER A 8 19.13 -62.86 32.34
CA SER A 8 17.96 -63.20 33.14
C SER A 8 18.27 -63.19 34.64
N ALA A 9 17.33 -62.70 35.44
CA ALA A 9 17.23 -63.11 36.85
C ALA A 9 15.77 -63.42 37.18
N TYR A 10 15.53 -64.67 37.58
CA TYR A 10 14.28 -65.17 38.14
C TYR A 10 14.08 -64.64 39.56
N VAL A 11 12.93 -64.02 39.86
CA VAL A 11 12.42 -63.95 41.24
C VAL A 11 10.90 -64.19 41.26
N ARG A 12 10.58 -65.32 41.88
CA ARG A 12 9.39 -65.78 42.62
C ARG A 12 8.07 -65.00 42.54
N SER A 13 7.02 -65.77 42.29
CA SER A 13 5.60 -65.48 42.41
C SER A 13 5.15 -65.15 43.84
N LEU A 14 4.31 -64.12 43.96
CA LEU A 14 3.34 -63.89 45.05
C LEU A 14 2.04 -63.34 44.44
N PRO A 15 0.87 -63.60 45.05
CA PRO A 15 -0.43 -63.46 44.41
C PRO A 15 -1.05 -62.06 44.56
N ALA A 16 -2.02 -61.79 43.68
CA ALA A 16 -3.10 -60.82 43.81
C ALA A 16 -2.77 -59.32 43.67
N CYS A 17 -3.23 -58.72 42.57
CA CYS A 17 -4.41 -57.85 42.57
C CYS A 17 -4.60 -57.29 41.16
N THR A 18 -5.59 -57.78 40.43
CA THR A 18 -5.98 -57.22 39.13
C THR A 18 -6.63 -55.88 39.36
N LEU A 19 -5.86 -54.80 39.26
CA LEU A 19 -6.41 -53.44 39.23
C LEU A 19 -6.94 -53.19 37.81
N ALA A 20 -8.26 -53.31 37.63
CA ALA A 20 -8.93 -52.87 36.42
C ALA A 20 -8.95 -51.34 36.42
N ILE A 21 -8.00 -50.71 35.73
CA ILE A 21 -8.07 -49.28 35.41
C ILE A 21 -9.02 -49.15 34.22
N LEU A 22 -10.26 -48.74 34.49
CA LEU A 22 -11.18 -48.26 33.46
C LEU A 22 -10.64 -46.90 32.97
N ILE A 23 -9.87 -46.90 31.89
CA ILE A 23 -9.58 -45.67 31.15
C ILE A 23 -10.80 -45.41 30.26
N THR A 24 -11.78 -44.67 30.78
CA THR A 24 -12.82 -44.07 29.92
C THR A 24 -12.16 -42.95 29.12
N GLY A 25 -11.49 -43.33 28.02
CA GLY A 25 -11.06 -42.38 27.00
C GLY A 25 -12.30 -41.91 26.25
N THR A 26 -12.89 -40.79 26.67
CA THR A 26 -13.76 -40.00 25.80
C THR A 26 -12.89 -39.49 24.66
N ALA A 27 -12.92 -40.21 23.54
CA ALA A 27 -12.40 -39.72 22.28
C ALA A 27 -13.26 -38.53 21.86
N VAL A 28 -12.82 -37.32 22.20
CA VAL A 28 -13.34 -36.10 21.59
C VAL A 28 -12.78 -36.10 20.17
N THR A 29 -13.54 -36.66 19.23
CA THR A 29 -13.28 -36.47 17.81
C THR A 29 -13.57 -35.01 17.50
N ALA A 30 -12.54 -34.17 17.47
CA ALA A 30 -12.64 -32.86 16.86
C ALA A 30 -12.95 -33.07 15.37
N SER A 31 -14.21 -32.92 14.99
CA SER A 31 -14.60 -32.86 13.59
C SER A 31 -13.98 -31.59 13.01
N GLY A 32 -12.85 -31.75 12.30
CA GLY A 32 -12.32 -30.67 11.48
C GLY A 32 -13.36 -30.35 10.41
N GLN A 33 -14.09 -29.24 10.58
CA GLN A 33 -14.86 -28.66 9.48
C GLN A 33 -13.86 -28.23 8.42
N SER A 34 -13.76 -28.98 7.34
CA SER A 34 -13.09 -28.49 6.13
C SER A 34 -13.93 -27.33 5.61
N VAL A 35 -13.45 -26.10 5.79
CA VAL A 35 -13.99 -24.94 5.08
C VAL A 35 -13.67 -25.19 3.61
N GLY A 36 -14.67 -25.60 2.84
CA GLY A 36 -14.53 -25.72 1.39
C GLY A 36 -14.32 -24.32 0.84
N ILE A 37 -13.10 -24.03 0.38
CA ILE A 37 -12.82 -22.79 -0.34
C ILE A 37 -13.26 -23.02 -1.79
N SER A 38 -14.32 -22.35 -2.22
CA SER A 38 -14.68 -22.24 -3.62
C SER A 38 -13.98 -21.02 -4.22
N VAL A 39 -13.27 -21.23 -5.33
CA VAL A 39 -12.72 -20.15 -6.14
C VAL A 39 -13.65 -19.95 -7.33
N GLU A 40 -14.16 -18.74 -7.49
CA GLU A 40 -14.99 -18.35 -8.62
C GLU A 40 -14.22 -17.35 -9.47
N LEU A 41 -14.26 -17.53 -10.79
CA LEU A 41 -13.73 -16.56 -11.73
C LEU A 41 -14.83 -15.54 -12.04
N LEU A 42 -14.54 -14.26 -11.78
CA LEU A 42 -15.42 -13.16 -12.15
C LEU A 42 -14.96 -12.53 -13.46
N ASP A 43 -15.89 -12.33 -14.39
CA ASP A 43 -15.63 -11.58 -15.61
C ASP A 43 -15.23 -10.13 -15.26
N SER A 44 -14.23 -9.61 -15.97
CA SER A 44 -13.79 -8.23 -15.76
C SER A 44 -14.85 -7.23 -16.27
N PRO A 45 -15.21 -6.19 -15.51
CA PRO A 45 -16.06 -5.11 -15.99
C PRO A 45 -15.30 -4.13 -16.91
N ALA A 46 -13.97 -4.23 -16.94
CA ALA A 46 -13.12 -3.35 -17.72
C ALA A 46 -13.14 -3.78 -19.20
N PRO A 47 -13.28 -2.84 -20.16
CA PRO A 47 -13.19 -3.14 -21.58
C PRO A 47 -11.85 -3.77 -21.97
N VAL A 48 -11.82 -4.41 -23.14
CA VAL A 48 -10.57 -4.88 -23.76
C VAL A 48 -9.59 -3.70 -23.94
N ASN A 49 -8.30 -3.93 -23.71
CA ASN A 49 -7.22 -2.93 -23.68
C ASN A 49 -7.23 -1.98 -22.47
N SER A 50 -7.94 -2.33 -21.40
CA SER A 50 -7.76 -1.65 -20.11
C SER A 50 -6.43 -2.06 -19.46
N HIS A 51 -5.85 -1.15 -18.67
CA HIS A 51 -4.57 -1.31 -17.97
C HIS A 51 -4.61 -0.54 -16.65
N LEU A 52 -3.54 -0.65 -15.85
CA LEU A 52 -3.39 0.05 -14.56
C LEU A 52 -4.55 -0.24 -13.59
N SER A 53 -5.01 -1.49 -13.59
CA SER A 53 -6.14 -1.89 -12.77
C SER A 53 -5.76 -1.96 -11.30
N ARG A 54 -6.67 -1.50 -10.43
CA ARG A 54 -6.47 -1.54 -8.98
C ARG A 54 -7.73 -2.00 -8.27
N VAL A 55 -7.55 -2.92 -7.32
CA VAL A 55 -8.61 -3.37 -6.43
C VAL A 55 -8.43 -2.68 -5.08
N VAL A 56 -9.50 -2.09 -4.56
CA VAL A 56 -9.54 -1.51 -3.21
C VAL A 56 -10.81 -1.94 -2.50
N SER A 57 -10.77 -1.95 -1.17
CA SER A 57 -11.94 -2.18 -0.31
C SER A 57 -12.20 -0.94 0.54
N ASP A 58 -13.46 -0.59 0.74
CA ASP A 58 -13.82 0.41 1.74
C ASP A 58 -13.83 -0.19 3.16
N THR A 59 -14.25 0.60 4.16
CA THR A 59 -14.34 0.17 5.55
C THR A 59 -15.47 -0.83 5.83
N SER A 60 -16.46 -0.95 4.94
CA SER A 60 -17.54 -1.93 5.02
C SER A 60 -17.17 -3.28 4.38
N GLY A 61 -16.06 -3.33 3.64
CA GLY A 61 -15.62 -4.49 2.87
C GLY A 61 -16.15 -4.53 1.44
N GLN A 62 -16.84 -3.47 0.99
CA GLN A 62 -17.25 -3.31 -0.39
C GLN A 62 -16.02 -3.21 -1.29
N ILE A 63 -15.95 -4.05 -2.33
CA ILE A 63 -14.82 -4.12 -3.26
C ILE A 63 -15.08 -3.23 -4.47
N TYR A 64 -14.03 -2.55 -4.91
CA TYR A 64 -14.01 -1.68 -6.07
C TYR A 64 -12.84 -2.10 -6.97
N LEU A 65 -13.08 -2.13 -8.27
CA LEU A 65 -12.05 -2.27 -9.30
C LEU A 65 -12.02 -0.99 -10.13
N SER A 66 -10.86 -0.33 -10.21
CA SER A 66 -10.63 0.82 -11.09
C SER A 66 -9.67 0.46 -12.21
N TRP A 67 -9.74 1.13 -13.35
CA TRP A 67 -8.86 0.90 -14.50
C TRP A 67 -8.78 2.11 -15.42
N VAL A 68 -7.71 2.17 -16.22
CA VAL A 68 -7.58 3.11 -17.34
C VAL A 68 -7.86 2.37 -18.64
N SER A 69 -8.74 2.94 -19.46
CA SER A 69 -8.97 2.49 -20.85
C SER A 69 -8.62 3.60 -21.82
N LYS A 70 -8.41 3.25 -23.09
CA LYS A 70 -8.08 4.21 -24.15
C LYS A 70 -9.13 4.13 -25.28
N GLU A 71 -9.63 5.29 -25.69
CA GLU A 71 -10.57 5.46 -26.79
C GLU A 71 -10.03 6.53 -27.75
N GLY A 72 -9.44 6.12 -28.88
CA GLY A 72 -8.64 7.02 -29.70
C GLY A 72 -7.44 7.54 -28.91
N ASP A 73 -7.28 8.86 -28.80
CA ASP A 73 -6.25 9.49 -27.96
C ASP A 73 -6.71 9.80 -26.53
N LEU A 74 -7.97 9.51 -26.20
CA LEU A 74 -8.55 9.81 -24.90
C LEU A 74 -8.27 8.69 -23.90
N ALA A 75 -7.58 9.01 -22.80
CA ALA A 75 -7.49 8.15 -21.63
C ALA A 75 -8.75 8.33 -20.77
N ARG A 76 -9.30 7.24 -20.24
CA ARG A 76 -10.51 7.24 -19.40
C ARG A 76 -10.26 6.44 -18.13
N PHE A 77 -10.37 7.08 -16.97
CA PHE A 77 -10.30 6.42 -15.67
C PHE A 77 -11.70 6.09 -15.19
N SER A 78 -11.97 4.81 -14.94
CA SER A 78 -13.30 4.32 -14.56
C SER A 78 -13.20 3.30 -13.44
N TYR A 79 -14.32 3.03 -12.79
CA TYR A 79 -14.40 2.01 -11.76
C TYR A 79 -15.72 1.24 -11.76
N SER A 80 -15.77 0.11 -11.06
CA SER A 80 -16.98 -0.66 -10.77
C SER A 80 -16.93 -1.24 -9.37
N LYS A 81 -18.12 -1.42 -8.78
CA LYS A 81 -18.34 -1.99 -7.44
C LYS A 81 -18.72 -3.46 -7.60
N LEU A 82 -18.14 -4.34 -6.78
CA LEU A 82 -18.53 -5.75 -6.76
C LEU A 82 -19.82 -5.92 -5.97
N THR A 83 -20.90 -6.37 -6.62
CA THR A 83 -22.19 -6.64 -6.00
C THR A 83 -22.43 -8.14 -5.85
N GLU A 84 -23.52 -8.53 -5.18
CA GLU A 84 -23.94 -9.93 -5.10
C GLU A 84 -24.19 -10.57 -6.48
N SER A 85 -24.56 -9.76 -7.48
CA SER A 85 -24.78 -10.20 -8.87
C SER A 85 -23.57 -10.02 -9.79
N GLY A 86 -22.38 -9.75 -9.25
CA GLY A 86 -21.17 -9.44 -10.02
C GLY A 86 -20.87 -7.95 -10.08
N TRP A 87 -20.05 -7.51 -11.03
CA TRP A 87 -19.65 -6.10 -11.11
C TRP A 87 -20.79 -5.18 -11.55
N SER A 88 -20.88 -4.00 -10.94
CA SER A 88 -21.76 -2.92 -11.37
C SER A 88 -21.41 -2.42 -12.77
N ARG A 89 -22.28 -1.60 -13.36
CA ARG A 89 -21.93 -0.86 -14.58
C ARG A 89 -20.71 0.06 -14.29
N PRO A 90 -19.76 0.17 -15.24
CA PRO A 90 -18.65 1.12 -15.12
C PRO A 90 -19.12 2.57 -14.94
N GLU A 91 -18.54 3.23 -13.95
CA GLU A 91 -18.69 4.66 -13.68
C GLU A 91 -17.41 5.39 -14.09
N LEU A 92 -17.55 6.47 -14.86
CA LEU A 92 -16.43 7.30 -15.29
C LEU A 92 -16.05 8.25 -14.16
N ILE A 93 -14.75 8.29 -13.83
CA ILE A 93 -14.18 9.25 -12.89
C ILE A 93 -13.76 10.51 -13.64
N SER A 94 -12.92 10.33 -14.67
CA SER A 94 -12.37 11.41 -15.47
C SER A 94 -11.83 10.89 -16.80
N SER A 95 -11.62 11.79 -17.75
CA SER A 95 -10.99 11.49 -19.03
C SER A 95 -10.22 12.70 -19.57
N GLY A 96 -9.14 12.45 -20.31
CA GLY A 96 -8.36 13.50 -20.95
C GLY A 96 -7.39 12.95 -22.01
N SER A 97 -6.98 13.82 -22.93
CA SER A 97 -6.03 13.50 -24.00
C SER A 97 -4.60 13.96 -23.69
N ASP A 98 -4.42 14.66 -22.58
CA ASP A 98 -3.16 15.25 -22.11
C ASP A 98 -2.64 14.55 -20.82
N TRP A 99 -3.06 13.32 -20.60
CA TRP A 99 -2.66 12.53 -19.43
C TRP A 99 -1.25 11.95 -19.60
N PHE A 100 -0.50 11.94 -18.51
CA PHE A 100 0.74 11.18 -18.41
C PHE A 100 0.43 9.75 -17.96
N VAL A 101 0.11 8.89 -18.92
CA VAL A 101 -0.20 7.47 -18.65
C VAL A 101 1.08 6.65 -18.73
N ASN A 102 1.56 6.15 -17.59
CA ASN A 102 2.77 5.34 -17.51
C ASN A 102 2.57 4.14 -16.59
N TRP A 103 3.53 3.21 -16.60
CA TRP A 103 3.45 1.94 -15.88
C TRP A 103 3.93 2.01 -14.42
N ALA A 104 4.66 3.07 -14.05
CA ALA A 104 5.31 3.24 -12.75
C ALA A 104 4.47 4.07 -11.78
N ASP A 105 3.79 5.08 -12.28
CA ASP A 105 3.00 6.05 -11.55
C ASP A 105 1.62 6.16 -12.19
N PHE A 106 0.61 5.61 -11.53
CA PHE A 106 -0.67 5.29 -12.15
C PHE A 106 -1.85 5.79 -11.33
N PRO A 107 -3.01 6.04 -11.98
CA PRO A 107 -4.20 6.52 -11.29
C PRO A 107 -4.61 5.59 -10.14
N MET A 108 -5.06 6.20 -9.05
CA MET A 108 -5.58 5.46 -7.91
C MET A 108 -6.94 5.99 -7.47
N LEU A 109 -7.76 5.07 -6.97
CA LEU A 109 -9.03 5.34 -6.29
C LEU A 109 -8.89 5.05 -4.80
N SER A 110 -9.36 5.97 -3.96
CA SER A 110 -9.53 5.84 -2.52
C SER A 110 -11.01 5.90 -2.20
N VAL A 111 -11.49 5.02 -1.31
CA VAL A 111 -12.92 4.88 -1.00
C VAL A 111 -13.11 4.75 0.51
N ASN A 112 -14.06 5.51 1.05
CA ASN A 112 -14.57 5.36 2.41
C ASN A 112 -16.08 5.66 2.44
N GLY A 113 -16.88 4.61 2.25
CA GLY A 113 -18.32 4.75 2.01
C GLY A 113 -18.57 5.62 0.78
N ASP A 114 -19.35 6.67 0.94
CA ASP A 114 -19.69 7.59 -0.15
C ASP A 114 -18.58 8.64 -0.43
N ASN A 115 -17.59 8.77 0.46
CA ASN A 115 -16.44 9.67 0.26
C ASN A 115 -15.38 8.94 -0.55
N MET A 116 -15.15 9.41 -1.78
CA MET A 116 -14.19 8.86 -2.72
C MET A 116 -13.26 9.98 -3.18
N ALA A 117 -11.99 9.62 -3.38
CA ALA A 117 -11.01 10.50 -3.98
C ALA A 117 -10.26 9.71 -5.05
N ALA A 118 -10.01 10.34 -6.17
CA ALA A 118 -9.31 9.75 -7.28
C ALA A 118 -8.23 10.72 -7.78
N HIS A 119 -7.08 10.19 -8.15
CA HIS A 119 -6.05 11.00 -8.82
C HIS A 119 -5.62 10.35 -10.14
N TRP A 120 -5.07 11.19 -11.01
CA TRP A 120 -4.36 10.81 -12.22
C TRP A 120 -3.30 11.87 -12.52
N LEU A 121 -2.48 11.62 -13.54
CA LEU A 121 -1.38 12.50 -13.91
C LEU A 121 -1.69 13.20 -15.22
N ARG A 122 -1.38 14.48 -15.28
CA ARG A 122 -1.63 15.32 -16.45
C ARG A 122 -0.40 16.11 -16.81
N MET A 123 0.01 16.07 -18.09
CA MET A 123 1.13 16.88 -18.57
C MET A 123 0.85 18.36 -18.31
N SER A 124 1.82 19.05 -17.71
CA SER A 124 1.77 20.47 -17.38
C SER A 124 2.69 21.32 -18.27
N ALA A 125 3.67 20.70 -18.94
CA ALA A 125 4.49 21.32 -19.98
C ALA A 125 5.03 20.27 -20.98
N GLU A 126 5.94 20.68 -21.86
CA GLU A 126 6.52 19.82 -22.92
C GLU A 126 7.63 18.88 -22.40
N GLY A 127 8.19 19.13 -21.21
CA GLY A 127 9.25 18.30 -20.65
C GLY A 127 8.76 16.89 -20.29
N THR A 128 9.64 15.89 -20.43
CA THR A 128 9.30 14.47 -20.26
C THR A 128 8.57 14.13 -18.96
N TYR A 129 8.93 14.80 -17.87
CA TYR A 129 8.37 14.58 -16.53
C TYR A 129 7.68 15.84 -15.98
N ASP A 130 7.27 16.74 -16.85
CA ASP A 130 6.56 17.95 -16.44
C ASP A 130 5.07 17.62 -16.37
N TYR A 131 4.66 16.95 -15.29
CA TYR A 131 3.28 16.54 -15.05
C TYR A 131 2.81 16.86 -13.62
N ASN A 132 1.54 17.21 -13.52
CA ASN A 132 0.86 17.50 -12.26
C ASN A 132 0.07 16.28 -11.78
N ILE A 133 -0.18 16.27 -10.47
CA ILE A 133 -1.17 15.38 -9.86
C ILE A 133 -2.52 16.09 -9.89
N GLU A 134 -3.43 15.60 -10.73
CA GLU A 134 -4.83 16.02 -10.75
C GLU A 134 -5.63 15.09 -9.84
N ALA A 135 -6.55 15.65 -9.05
CA ALA A 135 -7.48 14.87 -8.26
C ALA A 135 -8.92 15.37 -8.39
N SER A 136 -9.85 14.43 -8.23
CA SER A 136 -11.27 14.70 -8.09
C SER A 136 -11.83 13.94 -6.89
N PHE A 137 -12.87 14.51 -6.29
CA PHE A 137 -13.49 14.03 -5.06
C PHE A 137 -14.98 13.83 -5.32
N SER A 138 -15.55 12.74 -4.80
CA SER A 138 -16.97 12.47 -5.01
C SER A 138 -17.83 13.45 -4.21
N ASP A 139 -18.81 14.03 -4.88
CA ASP A 139 -19.90 14.75 -4.24
C ASP A 139 -20.95 13.75 -3.75
N VAL A 140 -20.95 13.49 -2.45
CA VAL A 140 -21.90 12.59 -1.78
C VAL A 140 -23.36 13.01 -2.04
N GLN A 141 -23.63 14.31 -2.26
CA GLN A 141 -25.00 14.80 -2.44
C GLN A 141 -25.53 14.61 -3.86
N ASN A 142 -24.67 14.76 -4.86
CA ASN A 142 -25.07 14.71 -6.28
C ASN A 142 -24.65 13.41 -6.99
N GLN A 143 -23.88 12.54 -6.32
CA GLN A 143 -23.30 11.32 -6.91
C GLN A 143 -22.42 11.59 -8.15
N ASP A 144 -21.88 12.81 -8.24
CA ASP A 144 -21.00 13.25 -9.31
C ASP A 144 -19.57 13.46 -8.79
N TRP A 145 -18.61 13.49 -9.71
CA TRP A 145 -17.23 13.85 -9.42
C TRP A 145 -17.05 15.37 -9.49
N SER A 146 -16.29 15.95 -8.55
CA SER A 146 -15.93 17.36 -8.63
C SER A 146 -15.09 17.66 -9.88
N GLU A 147 -15.07 18.92 -10.31
CA GLU A 147 -14.07 19.37 -11.28
C GLU A 147 -12.65 19.01 -10.80
N PRO A 148 -11.79 18.45 -11.68
CA PRO A 148 -10.41 18.13 -11.35
C PRO A 148 -9.63 19.33 -10.87
N ARG A 149 -8.67 19.10 -9.98
CA ARG A 149 -7.73 20.12 -9.53
C ARG A 149 -6.34 19.56 -9.26
N VAL A 150 -5.35 20.42 -9.47
CA VAL A 150 -3.97 20.16 -9.06
C VAL A 150 -3.88 20.20 -7.52
N ILE A 151 -3.29 19.17 -6.92
CA ILE A 151 -3.24 19.03 -5.45
C ILE A 151 -2.02 19.71 -4.79
N HIS A 152 -1.09 20.22 -5.59
CA HIS A 152 0.09 20.96 -5.15
C HIS A 152 0.03 22.40 -5.68
N SER A 153 0.69 23.34 -4.98
CA SER A 153 0.50 24.79 -5.17
C SER A 153 1.76 25.56 -5.56
N ASP A 154 2.87 24.87 -5.87
CA ASP A 154 4.16 25.50 -6.16
C ASP A 154 4.24 26.17 -7.54
N GLY A 155 3.41 25.75 -8.49
CA GLY A 155 3.37 26.31 -9.84
C GLY A 155 4.60 25.99 -10.70
N VAL A 156 5.41 25.00 -10.33
CA VAL A 156 6.60 24.56 -11.07
C VAL A 156 6.22 23.37 -11.96
N SER A 157 6.52 23.47 -13.26
CA SER A 157 6.45 22.34 -14.19
C SER A 157 7.60 21.36 -13.89
N ALA A 158 7.34 20.41 -13.00
CA ALA A 158 8.24 19.35 -12.58
C ALA A 158 7.48 18.04 -12.35
N GLU A 159 8.20 16.98 -12.00
CA GLU A 159 7.61 15.68 -11.67
C GLU A 159 6.87 15.76 -10.34
N HIS A 160 5.56 15.55 -10.37
CA HIS A 160 4.71 15.44 -9.19
C HIS A 160 3.91 14.15 -9.30
N GLY A 161 4.17 13.18 -8.43
CA GLY A 161 3.64 11.84 -8.66
C GLY A 161 3.80 10.85 -7.50
N PHE A 162 3.68 9.57 -7.83
CA PHE A 162 3.91 8.42 -6.95
C PHE A 162 3.02 8.44 -5.71
N VAL A 163 1.74 8.72 -5.96
CA VAL A 163 0.76 9.09 -4.94
C VAL A 163 0.32 7.87 -4.11
N SER A 164 0.15 8.09 -2.81
CA SER A 164 -0.70 7.25 -1.97
C SER A 164 -1.82 8.07 -1.33
N MET A 165 -2.98 7.45 -1.17
CA MET A 165 -4.16 8.07 -0.58
C MET A 165 -4.68 7.22 0.58
N LEU A 166 -4.97 7.87 1.69
CA LEU A 166 -5.52 7.28 2.89
C LEU A 166 -6.78 8.05 3.31
N PRO A 167 -7.97 7.45 3.23
CA PRO A 167 -9.18 8.11 3.69
C PRO A 167 -9.20 8.25 5.22
N LEU A 168 -9.71 9.37 5.70
CA LEU A 168 -9.80 9.72 7.12
C LEU A 168 -11.25 9.64 7.61
N LYS A 169 -11.41 9.55 8.94
CA LYS A 169 -12.73 9.32 9.59
C LYS A 169 -13.70 10.49 9.43
N ASP A 170 -13.19 11.69 9.24
CA ASP A 170 -13.98 12.91 9.04
C ASP A 170 -14.38 13.15 7.58
N GLY A 171 -14.12 12.18 6.69
CA GLY A 171 -14.41 12.26 5.26
C GLY A 171 -13.32 12.98 4.45
N SER A 172 -12.29 13.52 5.10
CA SER A 172 -11.11 14.03 4.41
C SER A 172 -10.21 12.88 3.91
N THR A 173 -9.27 13.20 3.03
CA THR A 173 -8.29 12.24 2.51
C THR A 173 -6.88 12.79 2.73
N LEU A 174 -6.02 11.98 3.36
CA LEU A 174 -4.58 12.22 3.37
C LEU A 174 -4.02 11.75 2.02
N ILE A 175 -3.35 12.65 1.32
CA ILE A 175 -2.66 12.36 0.06
C ILE A 175 -1.17 12.61 0.28
N THR A 176 -0.34 11.63 -0.09
CA THR A 176 1.13 11.71 -0.04
C THR A 176 1.68 11.58 -1.44
N TRP A 177 2.70 12.35 -1.80
CA TRP A 177 3.32 12.32 -3.13
C TRP A 177 4.82 12.62 -3.10
N LEU A 178 5.50 12.22 -4.16
CA LEU A 178 6.84 12.68 -4.51
C LEU A 178 6.75 13.98 -5.30
N ASP A 179 7.59 14.94 -4.93
CA ASP A 179 7.54 16.30 -5.43
C ASP A 179 8.93 16.79 -5.88
N GLY A 180 9.06 16.94 -7.19
CA GLY A 180 10.29 17.25 -7.90
C GLY A 180 10.52 18.73 -8.13
N ARG A 181 9.78 19.64 -7.46
CA ARG A 181 9.89 21.09 -7.72
C ARG A 181 11.32 21.64 -7.58
N ASN A 182 12.16 21.01 -6.77
CA ASN A 182 13.54 21.43 -6.58
C ASN A 182 14.46 21.01 -7.73
N THR A 183 14.09 19.98 -8.53
CA THR A 183 14.86 19.51 -9.69
C THR A 183 14.96 20.56 -10.81
N LYS A 184 14.13 21.61 -10.74
CA LYS A 184 14.09 22.73 -11.68
C LYS A 184 14.83 23.98 -11.19
N ASN A 185 15.42 23.94 -9.99
CA ASN A 185 16.10 25.09 -9.40
C ASN A 185 17.62 25.03 -9.63
N GLY A 186 18.14 25.88 -10.54
CA GLY A 186 19.58 26.10 -10.72
C GLY A 186 20.32 25.02 -11.52
N ASP A 187 21.65 25.08 -11.48
CA ASP A 187 22.55 24.20 -12.26
C ASP A 187 22.89 22.87 -11.55
N GLU A 188 22.45 22.69 -10.29
CA GLU A 188 22.61 21.44 -9.52
C GLU A 188 21.38 20.53 -9.67
N TYR A 189 21.60 19.21 -9.62
CA TYR A 189 20.50 18.24 -9.56
C TYR A 189 19.76 18.40 -8.23
N GLY A 190 18.64 19.14 -8.26
CA GLY A 190 17.80 19.31 -7.07
C GLY A 190 17.13 18.01 -6.61
N GLU A 191 16.71 17.98 -5.36
CA GLU A 191 16.23 16.76 -4.71
C GLU A 191 14.72 16.55 -4.89
N MET A 192 14.32 15.30 -5.12
CA MET A 192 12.93 14.85 -4.94
C MET A 192 12.56 14.92 -3.45
N THR A 193 11.44 15.56 -3.13
CA THR A 193 10.93 15.64 -1.75
C THR A 193 9.74 14.72 -1.54
N LEU A 194 9.52 14.28 -0.30
CA LEU A 194 8.27 13.65 0.09
C LEU A 194 7.34 14.70 0.69
N ARG A 195 6.09 14.73 0.23
CA ARG A 195 5.08 15.68 0.72
C ARG A 195 3.77 14.98 1.02
N ALA A 196 2.96 15.64 1.84
CA ALA A 196 1.61 15.20 2.10
C ALA A 196 0.67 16.37 2.35
N GLY A 197 -0.62 16.14 2.18
CA GLY A 197 -1.67 17.09 2.51
C GLY A 197 -2.97 16.39 2.87
N ILE A 198 -3.79 17.07 3.66
CA ILE A 198 -5.15 16.62 3.97
C ILE A 198 -6.12 17.45 3.12
N PHE A 199 -6.98 16.76 2.39
CA PHE A 199 -7.98 17.35 1.51
C PHE A 199 -9.37 17.06 2.04
N SER A 200 -10.23 18.07 2.13
CA SER A 200 -11.65 17.87 2.47
C SER A 200 -12.31 16.94 1.44
N SER A 201 -13.52 16.45 1.75
CA SER A 201 -14.35 15.72 0.79
C SER A 201 -14.70 16.52 -0.47
N SER A 202 -14.57 17.85 -0.45
CA SER A 202 -14.73 18.74 -1.60
C SER A 202 -13.40 19.15 -2.26
N GLY A 203 -12.29 18.54 -1.83
CA GLY A 203 -10.94 18.76 -2.35
C GLY A 203 -10.26 20.06 -1.88
N GLN A 204 -10.74 20.72 -0.83
CA GLN A 204 -10.05 21.88 -0.26
C GLN A 204 -8.82 21.42 0.53
N ILE A 205 -7.68 22.08 0.35
CA ILE A 205 -6.46 21.81 1.12
C ILE A 205 -6.69 22.29 2.56
N LEU A 206 -6.72 21.35 3.50
CA LEU A 206 -6.87 21.64 4.94
C LEU A 206 -5.50 21.77 5.62
N SER A 207 -4.50 21.06 5.13
CA SER A 207 -3.12 21.09 5.62
C SER A 207 -2.17 20.56 4.55
N GLU A 208 -0.92 21.02 4.58
CA GLU A 208 0.15 20.57 3.68
C GLU A 208 1.49 20.54 4.44
N TRP A 209 2.32 19.54 4.17
CA TRP A 209 3.63 19.35 4.78
C TRP A 209 4.65 18.85 3.77
N LYS A 210 5.91 19.27 3.96
CA LYS A 210 7.08 18.54 3.47
C LYS A 210 7.48 17.54 4.55
N LEU A 211 7.41 16.25 4.22
CA LEU A 211 7.71 15.15 5.14
C LEU A 211 9.19 14.75 5.10
N ASP A 212 9.81 14.84 3.92
CA ASP A 212 11.24 14.61 3.74
C ASP A 212 11.81 15.57 2.68
N SER A 213 13.03 16.04 2.92
CA SER A 213 13.80 16.86 1.98
C SER A 213 14.46 16.09 0.84
N ARG A 214 14.63 14.76 0.97
CA ARG A 214 15.27 13.94 -0.04
C ARG A 214 14.64 12.55 -0.02
N ALA A 215 14.09 12.11 -1.13
CA ALA A 215 13.50 10.79 -1.28
C ALA A 215 14.00 10.13 -2.57
N CYS A 216 13.71 8.83 -2.75
CA CYS A 216 13.91 8.20 -4.04
C CYS A 216 12.96 8.79 -5.09
N ASP A 217 13.48 9.04 -6.29
CA ASP A 217 12.82 9.88 -7.30
C ASP A 217 11.59 9.23 -7.96
N CYS A 218 11.46 7.91 -7.88
CA CYS A 218 10.54 7.15 -8.74
C CYS A 218 9.87 5.94 -8.07
N CYS A 219 9.81 5.91 -6.75
CA CYS A 219 9.23 4.78 -6.01
C CYS A 219 7.86 5.13 -5.46
N GLN A 220 6.88 4.24 -5.62
CA GLN A 220 5.55 4.46 -5.05
C GLN A 220 5.63 4.70 -3.54
N THR A 221 4.81 5.62 -3.04
CA THR A 221 4.58 5.78 -1.61
C THR A 221 3.44 4.86 -1.17
N SER A 222 3.33 4.59 0.13
CA SER A 222 2.20 3.85 0.69
C SER A 222 1.85 4.40 2.08
N SER A 223 0.58 4.37 2.44
CA SER A 223 0.09 4.91 3.71
C SER A 223 -0.96 4.01 4.33
N ALA A 224 -1.02 4.00 5.66
CA ALA A 224 -1.97 3.21 6.42
C ALA A 224 -2.39 3.93 7.72
N MET A 225 -3.59 3.61 8.20
CA MET A 225 -4.10 4.14 9.46
C MET A 225 -3.78 3.18 10.61
N THR A 226 -3.10 3.68 11.65
CA THR A 226 -2.87 2.96 12.91
C THR A 226 -3.78 3.50 14.02
N SER A 227 -3.76 2.89 15.21
CA SER A 227 -4.44 3.43 16.39
C SER A 227 -3.84 4.77 16.86
N SER A 228 -2.57 5.03 16.55
CA SER A 228 -1.86 6.26 16.94
C SER A 228 -1.99 7.38 15.90
N GLY A 229 -2.42 7.05 14.67
CA GLY A 229 -2.56 7.98 13.56
C GLY A 229 -2.05 7.41 12.22
N PRO A 230 -2.10 8.21 11.15
CA PRO A 230 -1.53 7.86 9.86
C PRO A 230 -0.03 7.56 9.93
N VAL A 231 0.40 6.59 9.12
CA VAL A 231 1.81 6.34 8.80
C VAL A 231 2.00 6.40 7.29
N VAL A 232 3.17 6.87 6.87
CA VAL A 232 3.60 6.92 5.48
C VAL A 232 4.92 6.15 5.38
N VAL A 233 4.99 5.22 4.42
CA VAL A 233 6.21 4.52 4.03
C VAL A 233 6.58 4.85 2.60
N TYR A 234 7.88 4.95 2.35
CA TYR A 234 8.44 5.29 1.06
C TYR A 234 9.88 4.80 0.98
N ARG A 235 10.46 4.79 -0.22
CA ARG A 235 11.88 4.57 -0.39
C ARG A 235 12.61 5.91 -0.22
N ASP A 236 13.46 5.98 0.78
CA ASP A 236 14.27 7.15 1.07
C ASP A 236 15.53 7.17 0.19
N ARG A 237 16.32 8.24 0.25
CA ARG A 237 17.61 8.38 -0.44
C ARG A 237 18.59 9.20 0.40
N SER A 238 19.57 8.55 1.01
CA SER A 238 20.63 9.25 1.75
C SER A 238 21.59 10.02 0.83
N ALA A 239 22.46 10.84 1.42
CA ALA A 239 23.53 11.54 0.71
C ALA A 239 24.49 10.58 -0.02
N GLU A 240 24.66 9.37 0.50
CA GLU A 240 25.51 8.31 -0.03
C GLU A 240 24.79 7.39 -1.04
N GLU A 241 23.59 7.75 -1.50
CA GLU A 241 22.74 6.95 -2.38
C GLU A 241 22.25 5.62 -1.75
N ILE A 242 22.11 5.58 -0.42
CA ILE A 242 21.44 4.46 0.25
C ILE A 242 19.93 4.65 0.11
N ARG A 243 19.24 3.66 -0.46
CA ARG A 243 17.81 3.72 -0.75
C ARG A 243 17.01 2.70 0.05
N ASP A 244 17.05 2.85 1.36
CA ASP A 244 16.31 2.02 2.30
C ASP A 244 14.85 2.50 2.44
N ILE A 245 13.98 1.64 2.97
CA ILE A 245 12.60 2.03 3.23
C ILE A 245 12.53 2.80 4.54
N ALA A 246 11.95 4.00 4.49
CA ALA A 246 11.69 4.83 5.65
C ALA A 246 10.19 4.90 5.96
N MET A 247 9.89 5.23 7.22
CA MET A 247 8.57 5.52 7.72
C MET A 247 8.58 6.87 8.46
N THR A 248 7.54 7.66 8.24
CA THR A 248 7.15 8.78 9.10
C THR A 248 5.73 8.58 9.63
N ARG A 249 5.45 9.12 10.81
CA ARG A 249 4.20 8.91 11.55
C ARG A 249 3.59 10.24 11.93
N TYR A 250 2.27 10.36 11.80
CA TYR A 250 1.54 11.54 12.25
C TYR A 250 0.98 11.31 13.65
N LEU A 251 1.58 11.97 14.65
CA LEU A 251 1.28 11.80 16.06
C LEU A 251 0.98 13.16 16.69
N ASN A 252 -0.13 13.28 17.41
CA ASN A 252 -0.49 14.49 18.16
C ASN A 252 -0.43 15.78 17.33
N GLY A 253 -0.82 15.72 16.05
CA GLY A 253 -0.84 16.88 15.15
C GLY A 253 0.47 17.17 14.43
N GLN A 254 1.52 16.36 14.60
CA GLN A 254 2.83 16.55 13.99
C GLN A 254 3.37 15.28 13.35
N TRP A 255 4.11 15.45 12.25
CA TRP A 255 4.88 14.37 11.64
C TRP A 255 6.19 14.15 12.39
N THR A 256 6.57 12.90 12.60
CA THR A 256 7.90 12.56 13.11
C THR A 256 8.95 12.71 12.02
N GLU A 257 10.20 12.91 12.40
CA GLU A 257 11.31 12.69 11.46
C GLU A 257 11.24 11.25 10.89
N PRO A 258 11.52 11.06 9.59
CA PRO A 258 11.58 9.74 9.00
C PRO A 258 12.62 8.85 9.68
N ARG A 259 12.31 7.55 9.77
CA ARG A 259 13.21 6.52 10.28
C ARG A 259 13.18 5.29 9.39
N PRO A 260 14.32 4.60 9.20
CA PRO A 260 14.34 3.36 8.44
C PRO A 260 13.44 2.31 9.09
N VAL A 261 12.65 1.60 8.27
CA VAL A 261 11.94 0.38 8.66
C VAL A 261 12.97 -0.74 8.90
N HIS A 262 14.00 -0.79 8.05
CA HIS A 262 15.16 -1.65 8.17
C HIS A 262 16.35 -1.04 7.41
N GLU A 263 17.56 -1.22 7.91
CA GLU A 263 18.80 -0.74 7.29
C GLU A 263 19.36 -1.82 6.34
N ASP A 264 18.77 -1.97 5.16
CA ASP A 264 19.31 -2.85 4.12
C ASP A 264 20.65 -2.34 3.58
N ASN A 265 20.92 -1.04 3.73
CA ASN A 265 22.08 -0.35 3.20
C ASN A 265 22.23 -0.53 1.69
N TRP A 266 21.10 -0.56 0.96
CA TRP A 266 21.11 -0.77 -0.48
C TRP A 266 21.55 0.51 -1.19
N GLN A 267 22.84 0.57 -1.50
CA GLN A 267 23.42 1.65 -2.27
C GLN A 267 23.15 1.46 -3.76
N ILE A 268 22.42 2.40 -4.37
CA ILE A 268 22.10 2.36 -5.80
C ILE A 268 21.92 3.78 -6.36
N ALA A 269 22.73 4.11 -7.36
CA ALA A 269 22.63 5.33 -8.16
C ALA A 269 21.69 5.10 -9.36
N GLY A 270 20.44 4.75 -9.07
CA GLY A 270 19.46 4.37 -10.09
C GLY A 270 18.04 4.29 -9.54
N CYS A 271 17.10 4.18 -10.46
CA CYS A 271 15.67 4.13 -10.18
C CYS A 271 15.20 2.67 -10.12
N PRO A 272 14.91 2.10 -8.93
CA PRO A 272 14.43 0.74 -8.84
C PRO A 272 12.96 0.62 -9.22
N VAL A 273 12.19 1.71 -9.24
CA VAL A 273 10.72 1.71 -9.48
C VAL A 273 9.98 0.71 -8.59
N ASN A 274 10.44 0.55 -7.35
CA ASN A 274 9.92 -0.42 -6.40
C ASN A 274 9.72 0.25 -5.05
N GLY A 275 8.54 0.82 -4.84
CA GLY A 275 8.10 1.35 -3.55
C GLY A 275 7.72 0.25 -2.54
N PRO A 276 7.64 0.58 -1.24
CA PRO A 276 7.10 -0.32 -0.23
C PRO A 276 5.56 -0.39 -0.29
N SER A 277 4.99 -1.43 0.31
CA SER A 277 3.57 -1.53 0.61
C SER A 277 3.35 -1.63 2.11
N VAL A 278 2.38 -0.89 2.65
CA VAL A 278 2.01 -0.96 4.07
C VAL A 278 0.54 -1.34 4.26
N SER A 279 0.28 -2.14 5.28
CA SER A 279 -1.05 -2.37 5.82
C SER A 279 -1.01 -2.25 7.34
N ALA A 280 -2.09 -1.76 7.95
CA ALA A 280 -2.19 -1.63 9.39
C ALA A 280 -3.58 -1.99 9.91
N LYS A 281 -3.61 -2.50 11.15
CA LYS A 281 -4.82 -2.77 11.91
C LYS A 281 -4.54 -2.51 13.38
N ASN A 282 -5.18 -1.49 13.95
CA ASN A 282 -4.87 -0.98 15.30
C ASN A 282 -3.38 -0.62 15.40
N GLU A 283 -2.64 -1.19 16.36
CA GLU A 283 -1.20 -0.98 16.55
C GLU A 283 -0.33 -1.86 15.65
N GLN A 284 -0.92 -2.86 14.98
CA GLN A 284 -0.18 -3.77 14.12
C GLN A 284 0.05 -3.12 12.76
N VAL A 285 1.30 -3.11 12.31
CA VAL A 285 1.70 -2.60 10.99
C VAL A 285 2.56 -3.66 10.29
N ALA A 286 2.27 -3.92 9.02
CA ALA A 286 3.06 -4.78 8.16
C ALA A 286 3.61 -3.94 7.01
N VAL A 287 4.91 -3.97 6.80
CA VAL A 287 5.58 -3.29 5.68
C VAL A 287 6.30 -4.35 4.84
N ALA A 288 6.00 -4.39 3.54
CA ALA A 288 6.66 -5.26 2.58
C ALA A 288 7.42 -4.43 1.54
N TRP A 289 8.63 -4.86 1.16
CA TRP A 289 9.44 -4.14 0.18
C TRP A 289 10.43 -5.03 -0.56
N PHE A 290 10.82 -4.57 -1.75
CA PHE A 290 11.92 -5.14 -2.51
C PHE A 290 13.27 -4.51 -2.11
N THR A 291 14.32 -5.31 -2.09
CA THR A 291 15.71 -4.83 -1.99
C THR A 291 16.62 -5.78 -2.76
N ALA A 292 17.73 -5.25 -3.29
CA ALA A 292 18.73 -6.02 -4.02
C ALA A 292 20.15 -5.72 -3.55
N LYS A 293 20.34 -5.45 -2.25
CA LYS A 293 21.66 -5.32 -1.64
C LYS A 293 22.55 -6.51 -2.04
N ASP A 294 23.79 -6.21 -2.43
CA ASP A 294 24.79 -7.20 -2.87
C ASP A 294 24.28 -8.12 -3.99
N ASP A 295 23.57 -7.54 -4.96
CA ASP A 295 22.98 -8.23 -6.12
C ASP A 295 22.06 -9.41 -5.75
N THR A 296 21.47 -9.37 -4.55
CA THR A 296 20.57 -10.41 -4.05
C THR A 296 19.13 -9.90 -3.98
N PRO A 297 18.35 -9.99 -5.07
CA PRO A 297 16.97 -9.52 -5.11
C PRO A 297 16.09 -10.35 -4.17
N LYS A 298 15.36 -9.67 -3.30
CA LYS A 298 14.44 -10.30 -2.36
C LYS A 298 13.27 -9.37 -2.04
N VAL A 299 12.14 -9.97 -1.67
CA VAL A 299 11.02 -9.26 -1.05
C VAL A 299 11.04 -9.61 0.44
N GLN A 300 11.02 -8.58 1.27
CA GLN A 300 11.02 -8.71 2.71
C GLN A 300 9.72 -8.19 3.31
N LEU A 301 9.40 -8.68 4.49
CA LEU A 301 8.29 -8.24 5.32
C LEU A 301 8.80 -7.97 6.74
N ALA A 302 8.48 -6.80 7.30
CA ALA A 302 8.67 -6.52 8.72
C ALA A 302 7.34 -6.13 9.37
N MET A 303 7.21 -6.52 10.64
CA MET A 303 6.02 -6.29 11.44
C MET A 303 6.33 -5.31 12.56
N SER A 304 5.38 -4.46 12.91
CA SER A 304 5.40 -3.62 14.10
C SER A 304 4.14 -3.90 14.91
N SER A 305 4.27 -3.89 16.23
CA SER A 305 3.15 -4.01 17.17
C SER A 305 2.94 -2.72 17.98
N ASP A 306 3.53 -1.61 17.56
CA ASP A 306 3.56 -0.33 18.29
C ASP A 306 3.29 0.86 17.35
N SER A 307 2.40 0.67 16.37
CA SER A 307 2.01 1.69 15.38
C SER A 307 3.22 2.23 14.58
N GLY A 308 4.15 1.35 14.24
CA GLY A 308 5.34 1.67 13.44
C GLY A 308 6.45 2.39 14.22
N ALA A 309 6.49 2.31 15.55
CA ALA A 309 7.59 2.88 16.33
C ALA A 309 8.87 2.04 16.25
N SER A 310 8.71 0.73 16.15
CA SER A 310 9.77 -0.23 15.95
C SER A 310 9.28 -1.39 15.07
N PHE A 311 10.22 -2.06 14.40
CA PHE A 311 9.95 -3.18 13.53
C PHE A 311 10.74 -4.41 13.94
N THR A 312 10.16 -5.59 13.71
CA THR A 312 10.87 -6.87 13.81
C THR A 312 11.98 -6.94 12.76
N ALA A 313 12.93 -7.86 12.96
CA ALA A 313 13.80 -8.28 11.87
C ALA A 313 12.95 -8.73 10.66
N PRO A 314 13.33 -8.37 9.42
CA PRO A 314 12.55 -8.74 8.26
C PRO A 314 12.59 -10.24 8.00
N VAL A 315 11.49 -10.79 7.51
CA VAL A 315 11.39 -12.16 7.00
C VAL A 315 11.30 -12.15 5.48
N LEU A 316 11.84 -13.19 4.83
CA LEU A 316 11.69 -13.39 3.39
C LEU A 316 10.25 -13.81 3.08
N VAL A 317 9.66 -13.22 2.05
CA VAL A 317 8.33 -13.58 1.51
C VAL A 317 8.46 -14.67 0.46
#